data_AF-A0A9W4HG47-F1
#
_entry.id   AF-A0A9W4HG47-F1
#
_cell.length_a   1.000
_cell.length_b   1.000
_cell.length_c   1.000
_cell.angle_alpha   90.00
_cell.angle_beta   90.00
_cell.angle_gamma   90.00
#
_symmetry.space_group_name_H-M   'P 1'
#
loop_
_entity.id
_entity.type
_entity.pdbx_description
1 polymer ?
#
loop_
_entity_poly.entity_id
_entity_poly.type
_entity_poly.pdbx_seq_one_letter_code
_entity_poly.pdbx_strand_id
1 'polypeptide(L)'
;MPMLRGSRFHDTTTCHLLVALSHRFFLCSHLSFKMFIEPSVSAGVFCIWSFLYILSIHYFHYASHRDPTSYFFDPSRAYERRYSSIRIAEADKFLRDANSISQPTRPQNWTPTMCLGIATVARRGEQYVGLTVASLLAGLSETERNSISLHILIGNTDSSKHPIYTERWIGTLPDRLLTYKEGDPDFERIKLWEEGGWYRNKTIYDYTHLLKDCYDTGANYVAMIEDDTLAAKGWLPSALQALDIVESRNTNKKWIYMRLFYVDSLLGWNSEEWPGYLAWSFMVWALLTGMMVASRRAFKVKARTIPTNAIMITSCIFIPAAIALHFLAGRQTVWPLSRGVHEMNKYGCCSQGLVFPRSIIPEFLEQTDLTTDWLVDKMVEKIADREGWTRWAVVPSLLQHIGATSSKGYGFDDSAKTLWNFRFEDYSY
;
A
#
# COMPACT_ATOMS: atom_id res chain seq x y z
N MET A 1 13.47 -0.62 6.27
CA MET A 1 14.21 -1.87 6.01
C MET A 1 15.54 -1.55 5.31
N PRO A 2 16.68 -2.06 5.77
CA PRO A 2 17.75 -2.47 4.88
C PRO A 2 17.49 -3.92 4.44
N MET A 3 17.49 -4.14 3.13
CA MET A 3 17.61 -5.48 2.56
C MET A 3 19.00 -6.03 2.89
N LEU A 4 19.07 -7.21 3.48
CA LEU A 4 20.29 -8.01 3.49
C LEU A 4 20.20 -9.06 2.39
N ARG A 5 21.04 -8.88 1.37
CA ARG A 5 21.47 -9.91 0.43
C ARG A 5 22.70 -10.62 1.01
N GLY A 6 22.80 -11.90 0.68
CA GLY A 6 24.02 -12.71 0.76
C GLY A 6 23.96 -13.72 1.90
N SER A 7 24.41 -14.96 1.77
CA SER A 7 25.01 -15.70 0.65
C SER A 7 25.15 -17.13 1.18
N ARG A 8 25.00 -18.15 0.31
CA ARG A 8 25.38 -19.53 0.65
C ARG A 8 26.88 -19.60 0.88
N PHE A 9 27.28 -20.20 1.99
CA PHE A 9 28.54 -20.93 2.12
C PHE A 9 28.29 -22.20 2.94
N HIS A 10 28.64 -23.33 2.34
CA HIS A 10 28.91 -24.58 3.05
C HIS A 10 30.15 -24.37 3.92
N ASP A 11 30.09 -24.73 5.19
CA ASP A 11 31.05 -25.70 5.73
C ASP A 11 30.61 -26.31 7.06
N THR A 12 31.04 -27.56 7.21
CA THR A 12 30.79 -28.58 8.23
C THR A 12 31.36 -28.27 9.63
N THR A 13 30.95 -29.12 10.61
CA THR A 13 31.30 -29.17 12.05
C THR A 13 30.49 -28.20 12.92
N THR A 14 29.67 -28.64 13.88
CA THR A 14 30.09 -29.44 15.04
C THR A 14 28.89 -30.16 15.65
N CYS A 15 28.97 -31.49 15.65
CA CYS A 15 28.18 -32.41 16.47
C CYS A 15 28.74 -32.37 17.90
N HIS A 16 27.89 -32.48 18.92
CA HIS A 16 28.12 -32.85 20.33
C HIS A 16 27.38 -31.92 21.30
N LEU A 17 26.21 -32.35 21.76
CA LEU A 17 25.87 -32.38 23.20
C LEU A 17 24.62 -33.27 23.39
N LEU A 18 24.87 -34.58 23.41
CA LEU A 18 24.00 -35.61 23.95
C LEU A 18 24.88 -36.38 24.95
N VAL A 19 24.28 -36.82 26.06
CA VAL A 19 24.84 -37.56 27.21
C VAL A 19 24.98 -36.71 28.47
N ALA A 20 23.90 -36.66 29.27
CA ALA A 20 23.93 -36.87 30.72
C ALA A 20 22.52 -36.67 31.29
N LEU A 21 21.86 -37.79 31.63
CA LEU A 21 20.97 -38.00 32.80
C LEU A 21 20.02 -39.17 32.53
N SER A 22 20.64 -40.36 32.47
CA SER A 22 20.00 -41.63 32.72
C SER A 22 20.06 -41.92 34.23
N HIS A 23 18.89 -42.08 34.86
CA HIS A 23 18.56 -43.10 35.88
C HIS A 23 17.57 -42.56 36.92
N ARG A 24 16.31 -42.96 36.74
CA ARG A 24 15.34 -43.45 37.75
C ARG A 24 13.94 -43.04 37.29
N PHE A 25 13.24 -43.97 36.65
CA PHE A 25 11.91 -44.43 37.06
C PHE A 25 11.54 -45.57 36.10
N PHE A 26 11.67 -46.79 36.62
CA PHE A 26 11.23 -48.00 35.96
C PHE A 26 9.79 -48.29 36.40
N LEU A 27 8.99 -48.78 35.45
CA LEU A 27 7.70 -49.47 35.56
C LEU A 27 6.43 -48.65 35.86
N CYS A 28 5.58 -48.66 34.83
CA CYS A 28 4.14 -48.97 34.76
C CYS A 28 3.49 -47.91 33.85
N SER A 29 3.02 -48.16 32.64
CA SER A 29 2.34 -49.31 32.06
C SER A 29 2.22 -49.06 30.54
N HIS A 30 2.07 -50.13 29.77
CA HIS A 30 1.80 -50.09 28.33
C HIS A 30 0.64 -49.13 27.96
N LEU A 31 0.95 -47.92 27.48
CA LEU A 31 0.06 -47.22 26.55
C LEU A 31 0.34 -47.76 25.14
N SER A 32 -0.28 -48.90 24.87
CA SER A 32 -0.48 -49.35 23.50
C SER A 32 -1.41 -48.33 22.83
N PHE A 33 -0.85 -47.41 22.02
CA PHE A 33 -1.61 -46.53 21.13
C PHE A 33 -2.16 -47.36 19.97
N LYS A 34 -2.97 -48.39 20.26
CA LYS A 34 -3.86 -48.99 19.28
C LYS A 34 -5.01 -48.00 19.08
N MET A 35 -4.77 -47.08 18.16
CA MET A 35 -5.79 -46.27 17.51
C MET A 35 -6.73 -47.23 16.77
N PHE A 36 -7.66 -47.85 17.49
CA PHE A 36 -8.75 -48.62 16.89
C PHE A 36 -9.67 -47.59 16.22
N ILE A 37 -9.42 -47.39 14.93
CA ILE A 37 -10.30 -46.67 14.03
C ILE A 37 -11.57 -47.51 13.94
N GLU A 38 -12.72 -46.99 14.40
CA GLU A 38 -14.00 -47.46 13.85
C GLU A 38 -13.96 -47.09 12.36
N PRO A 39 -13.73 -48.07 11.44
CA PRO A 39 -13.16 -47.78 10.13
C PRO A 39 -14.02 -46.88 9.25
N SER A 40 -15.34 -46.90 9.43
CA SER A 40 -16.28 -46.22 8.52
C SER A 40 -16.42 -44.72 8.82
N VAL A 41 -16.61 -44.33 10.08
CA VAL A 41 -16.91 -42.92 10.43
C VAL A 41 -15.67 -42.06 10.36
N SER A 42 -14.54 -42.55 10.87
CA SER A 42 -13.31 -41.75 10.94
C SER A 42 -12.61 -41.66 9.59
N ALA A 43 -12.66 -42.72 8.78
CA ALA A 43 -12.25 -42.63 7.38
C ALA A 43 -13.19 -41.70 6.60
N GLY A 44 -14.50 -41.75 6.84
CA GLY A 44 -15.46 -40.82 6.24
C GLY A 44 -15.15 -39.36 6.56
N VAL A 45 -14.93 -39.03 7.83
CA VAL A 45 -14.50 -37.69 8.27
C VAL A 45 -13.21 -37.27 7.58
N PHE A 46 -12.21 -38.15 7.54
CA PHE A 46 -10.94 -37.87 6.87
C PHE A 46 -11.12 -37.59 5.37
N CYS A 47 -11.89 -38.42 4.66
CA CYS A 47 -12.16 -38.25 3.23
C CYS A 47 -12.90 -36.94 2.93
N ILE A 48 -13.94 -36.62 3.72
CA ILE A 48 -14.72 -35.39 3.56
C ILE A 48 -13.83 -34.17 3.77
N TRP A 49 -13.06 -34.13 4.87
CA TRP A 49 -12.18 -33.00 5.14
C TRP A 49 -11.06 -32.87 4.11
N SER A 50 -10.48 -33.98 3.66
CA SER A 50 -9.45 -33.96 2.60
C SER A 50 -10.02 -33.40 1.30
N PHE A 51 -11.24 -33.82 0.93
CA PHE A 51 -11.94 -33.29 -0.23
C PHE A 51 -12.22 -31.78 -0.10
N LEU A 52 -12.75 -31.33 1.04
CA LEU A 52 -13.01 -29.91 1.31
C LEU A 52 -11.73 -29.08 1.32
N TYR A 53 -10.63 -29.63 1.83
CA TYR A 53 -9.34 -28.98 1.87
C TYR A 53 -8.76 -28.80 0.45
N ILE A 54 -8.83 -29.86 -0.38
CA ILE A 54 -8.42 -29.80 -1.79
C ILE A 54 -9.27 -28.77 -2.54
N LEU A 55 -10.60 -28.78 -2.33
CA LEU A 55 -11.50 -27.80 -2.95
C LEU A 55 -11.14 -26.36 -2.52
N SER A 56 -10.79 -26.18 -1.25
CA SER A 56 -10.37 -24.88 -0.71
C SER A 56 -9.03 -24.42 -1.30
N ILE A 57 -8.06 -25.32 -1.50
CA ILE A 57 -6.80 -25.01 -2.22
C ILE A 57 -7.11 -24.56 -3.65
N HIS A 58 -7.95 -25.28 -4.38
CA HIS A 58 -8.33 -24.89 -5.74
C HIS A 58 -9.04 -23.53 -5.78
N TYR A 59 -9.93 -23.27 -4.81
CA TYR A 59 -10.59 -21.99 -4.65
C TYR A 59 -9.58 -20.87 -4.43
N PHE A 60 -8.67 -20.99 -3.46
CA PHE A 60 -7.68 -19.94 -3.16
C PHE A 60 -6.64 -19.76 -4.26
N HIS A 61 -6.28 -20.83 -4.98
CA HIS A 61 -5.44 -20.69 -6.18
C HIS A 61 -6.09 -19.77 -7.23
N TYR A 62 -7.42 -19.79 -7.35
CA TYR A 62 -8.14 -18.87 -8.24
C TYR A 62 -8.42 -17.52 -7.59
N ALA A 63 -8.87 -17.47 -6.34
CA ALA A 63 -9.30 -16.24 -5.68
C ALA A 63 -8.11 -15.33 -5.27
N SER A 64 -7.00 -15.93 -4.83
CA SER A 64 -5.87 -15.20 -4.25
C SER A 64 -4.74 -14.89 -5.23
N HIS A 65 -4.89 -15.19 -6.52
CA HIS A 65 -3.81 -15.01 -7.49
C HIS A 65 -3.35 -13.55 -7.64
N ARG A 66 -4.21 -12.57 -7.29
CA ARG A 66 -3.90 -11.13 -7.30
C ARG A 66 -3.54 -10.57 -5.92
N ASP A 67 -3.52 -11.41 -4.88
CA ASP A 67 -3.16 -10.97 -3.52
C ASP A 67 -1.65 -11.12 -3.31
N PRO A 68 -0.88 -10.02 -3.24
CA PRO A 68 0.58 -10.06 -3.09
C PRO A 68 1.04 -10.63 -1.75
N THR A 69 0.12 -10.86 -0.81
CA THR A 69 0.37 -11.43 0.51
C THR A 69 0.04 -12.92 0.57
N SER A 70 -0.41 -13.49 -0.56
CA SER A 70 -0.79 -14.90 -0.71
C SER A 70 0.37 -15.76 -1.22
N TYR A 71 0.41 -17.01 -0.79
CA TYR A 71 1.25 -18.03 -1.41
C TYR A 71 0.84 -18.33 -2.86
N PHE A 72 -0.45 -18.12 -3.19
CA PHE A 72 -0.98 -18.36 -4.52
C PHE A 72 -0.82 -17.17 -5.48
N PHE A 73 -0.10 -16.13 -5.07
CA PHE A 73 0.15 -14.96 -5.91
C PHE A 73 0.85 -15.36 -7.21
N ASP A 74 0.25 -14.96 -8.34
CA ASP A 74 0.80 -15.23 -9.66
C ASP A 74 1.11 -13.91 -10.36
N PRO A 75 2.38 -13.45 -10.36
CA PRO A 75 2.74 -12.16 -10.97
C PRO A 75 2.42 -12.10 -12.47
N SER A 76 2.37 -13.24 -13.18
CA SER A 76 2.05 -13.26 -14.61
C SER A 76 0.61 -12.85 -14.90
N ARG A 77 -0.29 -13.01 -13.91
CA ARG A 77 -1.72 -12.69 -13.99
C ARG A 77 -2.11 -11.50 -13.12
N ALA A 78 -1.42 -11.32 -11.99
CA ALA A 78 -1.75 -10.32 -10.99
C ALA A 78 -1.55 -8.88 -11.48
N TYR A 79 -0.52 -8.65 -12.27
CA TYR A 79 -0.19 -7.34 -12.83
C TYR A 79 -0.93 -7.04 -14.15
N GLU A 80 -1.91 -7.86 -14.53
CA GLU A 80 -2.81 -7.53 -15.64
C GLU A 80 -3.50 -6.18 -15.37
N ARG A 81 -3.26 -5.22 -16.27
CA ARG A 81 -3.85 -3.88 -16.28
C ARG A 81 -5.23 -3.98 -16.93
N ARG A 82 -6.28 -3.85 -16.12
CA ARG A 82 -7.68 -3.90 -16.56
C ARG A 82 -8.27 -2.51 -16.56
N TYR A 83 -8.30 -1.87 -15.40
CA TYR A 83 -8.78 -0.52 -15.25
C TYR A 83 -7.71 0.50 -15.63
N SER A 84 -6.45 0.25 -15.28
CA SER A 84 -5.35 1.15 -15.61
C SER A 84 -5.21 1.37 -17.12
N SER A 85 -5.35 0.33 -17.95
CA SER A 85 -5.27 0.47 -19.41
C SER A 85 -6.36 1.39 -19.98
N ILE A 86 -7.56 1.36 -19.40
CA ILE A 86 -8.67 2.22 -19.82
C ILE A 86 -8.37 3.66 -19.41
N ARG A 87 -7.96 3.88 -18.16
CA ARG A 87 -7.60 5.21 -17.66
C ARG A 87 -6.42 5.83 -18.40
N ILE A 88 -5.43 5.01 -18.80
CA ILE A 88 -4.32 5.45 -19.65
C ILE A 88 -4.84 5.93 -21.00
N ALA A 89 -5.70 5.14 -21.67
CA ALA A 89 -6.25 5.53 -22.97
C ALA A 89 -7.09 6.82 -22.90
N GLU A 90 -7.86 7.01 -21.82
CA GLU A 90 -8.65 8.24 -21.57
C GLU A 90 -7.74 9.45 -21.33
N ALA A 91 -6.70 9.29 -20.52
CA ALA A 91 -5.73 10.35 -20.23
C ALA A 91 -4.90 10.71 -21.48
N ASP A 92 -4.47 9.73 -22.28
CA ASP A 92 -3.80 9.97 -23.56
C ASP A 92 -4.68 10.73 -24.55
N LYS A 93 -5.98 10.39 -24.59
CA LYS A 93 -6.94 11.12 -25.42
C LYS A 93 -7.04 12.58 -24.96
N PHE A 94 -7.21 12.82 -23.67
CA PHE A 94 -7.25 14.16 -23.10
C PHE A 94 -5.97 14.95 -23.38
N LEU A 95 -4.80 14.32 -23.24
CA LEU A 95 -3.50 14.96 -23.46
C LEU A 95 -3.29 15.38 -24.92
N ARG A 96 -3.74 14.55 -25.88
CA ARG A 96 -3.72 14.91 -27.32
C ARG A 96 -4.59 16.14 -27.61
N ASP A 97 -5.71 16.26 -26.92
CA ASP A 97 -6.67 17.35 -27.09
C ASP A 97 -6.27 18.61 -26.28
N ALA A 98 -5.23 18.56 -25.46
CA ALA A 98 -4.82 19.63 -24.54
C ALA A 98 -4.53 20.98 -25.22
N ASN A 99 -4.19 20.97 -26.52
CA ASN A 99 -3.98 22.20 -27.30
C ASN A 99 -5.27 22.96 -27.60
N SER A 100 -6.42 22.28 -27.54
CA SER A 100 -7.74 22.88 -27.75
C SER A 100 -8.40 23.35 -26.45
N ILE A 101 -7.76 23.05 -25.30
CA ILE A 101 -8.28 23.38 -23.98
C ILE A 101 -7.81 24.78 -23.60
N SER A 102 -8.77 25.67 -23.38
CA SER A 102 -8.50 26.99 -22.81
C SER A 102 -8.14 26.86 -21.32
N GLN A 103 -7.22 27.70 -20.86
CA GLN A 103 -6.98 27.83 -19.42
C GLN A 103 -8.28 28.23 -18.69
N PRO A 104 -8.53 27.70 -17.48
CA PRO A 104 -9.71 28.07 -16.71
C PRO A 104 -9.64 29.54 -16.31
N THR A 105 -10.71 30.29 -16.60
CA THR A 105 -10.83 31.70 -16.19
C THR A 105 -11.00 31.78 -14.67
N ARG A 106 -9.99 32.31 -13.98
CA ARG A 106 -10.02 32.46 -12.51
C ARG A 106 -10.58 33.82 -12.09
N PRO A 107 -11.57 33.87 -11.18
CA PRO A 107 -12.00 35.12 -10.56
C PRO A 107 -10.85 35.82 -9.83
N GLN A 108 -10.94 37.15 -9.71
CA GLN A 108 -10.04 37.92 -8.85
C GLN A 108 -10.24 37.50 -7.39
N ASN A 109 -9.15 37.22 -6.67
CA ASN A 109 -9.15 36.63 -5.30
C ASN A 109 -9.76 35.22 -5.20
N TRP A 110 -9.66 34.43 -6.27
CA TRP A 110 -10.04 33.02 -6.24
C TRP A 110 -9.15 32.21 -5.29
N THR A 111 -9.77 31.45 -4.40
CA THR A 111 -9.11 30.48 -3.53
C THR A 111 -9.57 29.07 -3.93
N PRO A 112 -8.67 28.19 -4.39
CA PRO A 112 -9.02 26.80 -4.69
C PRO A 112 -9.43 26.05 -3.41
N THR A 113 -10.29 25.04 -3.53
CA THR A 113 -10.52 24.08 -2.46
C THR A 113 -9.26 23.23 -2.23
N MET A 114 -8.58 22.83 -3.31
CA MET A 114 -7.38 21.99 -3.26
C MET A 114 -6.29 22.49 -4.21
N CYS A 115 -5.06 22.62 -3.74
CA CYS A 115 -3.89 22.82 -4.60
C CYS A 115 -3.21 21.48 -4.88
N LEU A 116 -2.92 21.17 -6.14
CA LEU A 116 -2.22 19.98 -6.56
C LEU A 116 -0.77 20.36 -6.88
N GLY A 117 0.19 19.82 -6.14
CA GLY A 117 1.61 19.98 -6.41
C GLY A 117 2.19 18.72 -7.05
N ILE A 118 2.77 18.85 -8.24
CA ILE A 118 3.56 17.81 -8.90
C ILE A 118 5.01 18.27 -9.09
N ALA A 119 5.96 17.64 -8.40
CA ALA A 119 7.38 17.83 -8.65
C ALA A 119 7.85 16.81 -9.71
N THR A 120 8.47 17.29 -10.79
CA THR A 120 8.78 16.44 -11.95
C THR A 120 10.22 15.96 -11.95
N VAL A 121 10.43 14.75 -12.45
CA VAL A 121 11.76 14.15 -12.60
C VAL A 121 12.00 13.77 -14.05
N ALA A 122 13.07 14.32 -14.62
CA ALA A 122 13.53 13.95 -15.95
C ALA A 122 14.05 12.50 -15.95
N ARG A 123 13.33 11.61 -16.63
CA ARG A 123 13.72 10.19 -16.79
C ARG A 123 14.45 10.00 -18.14
N ARG A 124 15.25 8.94 -18.26
CA ARG A 124 15.90 8.58 -19.54
C ARG A 124 14.95 7.97 -20.56
N GLY A 125 13.84 7.40 -20.09
CA GLY A 125 12.83 6.77 -20.93
C GLY A 125 11.54 7.58 -20.95
N GLU A 126 10.43 6.88 -20.75
CA GLU A 126 9.09 7.46 -20.75
C GLU A 126 8.95 8.52 -19.65
N GLN A 127 8.34 9.66 -20.02
CA GLN A 127 7.95 10.70 -19.09
C GLN A 127 6.47 10.51 -18.75
N TYR A 128 6.18 10.11 -17.52
CA TYR A 128 4.81 9.83 -17.09
C TYR A 128 4.01 11.09 -16.72
N VAL A 129 4.67 12.25 -16.58
CA VAL A 129 4.07 13.49 -16.04
C VAL A 129 2.84 13.93 -16.82
N GLY A 130 2.90 13.89 -18.16
CA GLY A 130 1.78 14.27 -19.01
C GLY A 130 0.57 13.36 -18.78
N LEU A 131 0.81 12.06 -18.63
CA LEU A 131 -0.22 11.07 -18.35
C LEU A 131 -0.82 11.26 -16.95
N THR A 132 0.02 11.54 -15.94
CA THR A 132 -0.43 11.88 -14.59
C THR A 132 -1.34 13.11 -14.59
N VAL A 133 -0.87 14.22 -15.16
CA VAL A 133 -1.65 15.47 -15.27
C VAL A 133 -2.95 15.24 -16.02
N ALA A 134 -2.89 14.56 -17.18
CA ALA A 134 -4.09 14.26 -17.95
C ALA A 134 -5.08 13.38 -17.18
N SER A 135 -4.62 12.36 -16.46
CA SER A 135 -5.51 11.48 -15.69
C SER A 135 -6.19 12.20 -14.51
N LEU A 136 -5.53 13.19 -13.91
CA LEU A 136 -6.08 14.03 -12.84
C LEU A 136 -7.16 14.98 -13.36
N LEU A 137 -7.01 15.49 -14.58
CA LEU A 137 -7.92 16.48 -15.18
C LEU A 137 -9.03 15.86 -16.05
N ALA A 138 -8.77 14.70 -16.66
CA ALA A 138 -9.69 14.06 -17.59
C ALA A 138 -10.97 13.63 -16.88
N GLY A 139 -12.10 14.19 -17.35
CA GLY A 139 -13.43 13.90 -16.83
C GLY A 139 -13.88 14.77 -15.67
N LEU A 140 -13.06 15.75 -15.23
CA LEU A 140 -13.54 16.78 -14.31
C LEU A 140 -14.55 17.68 -15.02
N SER A 141 -15.65 17.98 -14.32
CA SER A 141 -16.56 19.06 -14.69
C SER A 141 -15.87 20.42 -14.57
N GLU A 142 -16.46 21.45 -15.18
CA GLU A 142 -15.95 22.82 -15.06
C GLU A 142 -15.89 23.28 -13.59
N THR A 143 -16.90 22.96 -12.78
CA THR A 143 -16.93 23.25 -11.34
C THR A 143 -15.79 22.55 -10.59
N GLU A 144 -15.54 21.28 -10.90
CA GLU A 144 -14.44 20.51 -10.30
C GLU A 144 -13.07 21.07 -10.71
N ARG A 145 -12.85 21.34 -12.00
CA ARG A 145 -11.62 22.00 -12.48
C ARG A 145 -11.43 23.37 -11.84
N ASN A 146 -12.53 24.10 -11.61
CA ASN A 146 -12.53 25.40 -10.97
C ASN A 146 -12.25 25.34 -9.46
N SER A 147 -12.46 24.19 -8.82
CA SER A 147 -12.17 23.97 -7.40
C SER A 147 -10.69 23.67 -7.10
N ILE A 148 -9.87 23.43 -8.13
CA ILE A 148 -8.47 23.03 -7.96
C ILE A 148 -7.48 24.01 -8.62
N SER A 149 -6.27 24.12 -8.04
CA SER A 149 -5.12 24.79 -8.67
C SER A 149 -4.00 23.79 -8.92
N LEU A 150 -3.56 23.62 -10.16
CA LEU A 150 -2.50 22.68 -10.53
C LEU A 150 -1.15 23.39 -10.66
N HIS A 151 -0.22 23.06 -9.78
CA HIS A 151 1.13 23.59 -9.73
C HIS A 151 2.13 22.49 -10.12
N ILE A 152 2.97 22.77 -11.11
CA ILE A 152 4.01 21.85 -11.58
C ILE A 152 5.37 22.49 -11.34
N LEU A 153 6.27 21.79 -10.64
CA LEU A 153 7.67 22.18 -10.49
C LEU A 153 8.53 21.41 -11.47
N ILE A 154 9.17 22.12 -12.40
CA ILE A 154 10.20 21.56 -13.28
C ILE A 154 11.44 21.30 -12.43
N GLY A 155 11.69 20.03 -12.11
CA GLY A 155 12.77 19.62 -11.22
C GLY A 155 14.17 19.71 -11.80
N ASN A 156 14.43 20.49 -12.85
CA ASN A 156 15.78 20.76 -13.34
C ASN A 156 16.17 22.20 -13.09
N THR A 157 17.39 22.44 -12.57
CA THR A 157 17.93 23.80 -12.40
C THR A 157 17.95 24.59 -13.70
N ASP A 158 18.32 23.93 -14.79
CA ASP A 158 18.09 24.40 -16.14
C ASP A 158 16.83 23.73 -16.70
N SER A 159 15.71 24.47 -16.72
CA SER A 159 14.40 23.96 -17.13
C SER A 159 14.39 23.44 -18.57
N SER A 160 15.24 23.99 -19.46
CA SER A 160 15.32 23.57 -20.86
C SER A 160 15.83 22.14 -21.05
N LYS A 161 16.51 21.58 -20.04
CA LYS A 161 16.97 20.19 -20.03
C LYS A 161 15.86 19.20 -19.68
N HIS A 162 14.76 19.65 -19.08
CA HIS A 162 13.68 18.76 -18.70
C HIS A 162 12.83 18.41 -19.94
N PRO A 163 12.64 17.11 -20.29
CA PRO A 163 11.97 16.73 -21.54
C PRO A 163 10.56 17.31 -21.72
N ILE A 164 9.80 17.40 -20.62
CA ILE A 164 8.44 17.95 -20.66
C ILE A 164 8.39 19.48 -20.85
N TYR A 165 9.50 20.21 -20.67
CA TYR A 165 9.47 21.69 -20.68
C TYR A 165 9.08 22.26 -22.04
N THR A 166 9.39 21.54 -23.12
CA THR A 166 9.02 21.90 -24.49
C THR A 166 7.64 21.39 -24.91
N GLU A 167 6.97 20.61 -24.06
CA GLU A 167 5.65 20.07 -24.36
C GLU A 167 4.59 21.17 -24.30
N ARG A 168 3.68 21.18 -25.27
CA ARG A 168 2.67 22.25 -25.37
C ARG A 168 1.69 22.26 -24.20
N TRP A 169 1.33 21.09 -23.69
CA TRP A 169 0.36 20.95 -22.60
C TRP A 169 0.85 21.59 -21.29
N ILE A 170 2.16 21.77 -21.11
CA ILE A 170 2.74 22.49 -19.96
C ILE A 170 2.35 23.98 -19.96
N GLY A 171 2.11 24.57 -21.13
CA GLY A 171 1.63 25.95 -21.24
C GLY A 171 0.11 26.10 -21.03
N THR A 172 -0.67 25.02 -21.10
CA THR A 172 -2.14 25.10 -21.13
C THR A 172 -2.83 24.46 -19.93
N LEU A 173 -2.34 23.32 -19.45
CA LEU A 173 -3.02 22.55 -18.40
C LEU A 173 -2.77 23.06 -16.96
N PRO A 174 -1.52 23.33 -16.53
CA PRO A 174 -1.27 23.81 -15.18
C PRO A 174 -1.73 25.25 -14.99
N ASP A 175 -2.14 25.57 -13.76
CA ASP A 175 -2.41 26.94 -13.33
C ASP A 175 -1.10 27.69 -13.04
N ARG A 176 -0.07 26.96 -12.60
CA ARG A 176 1.25 27.52 -12.32
C ARG A 176 2.37 26.56 -12.69
N LEU A 177 3.36 27.08 -13.42
CA LEU A 177 4.62 26.40 -13.71
C LEU A 177 5.74 27.04 -12.91
N LEU A 178 6.38 26.26 -12.04
CA LEU A 178 7.50 26.68 -11.21
C LEU A 178 8.81 26.19 -11.82
N THR A 179 9.82 27.05 -11.74
CA THR A 179 11.20 26.80 -12.15
C THR A 179 12.11 27.45 -11.10
N TYR A 180 13.34 26.95 -10.94
CA TYR A 180 14.31 27.60 -10.08
C TYR A 180 14.83 28.88 -10.76
N LYS A 181 15.04 29.94 -9.99
CA LYS A 181 15.53 31.22 -10.52
C LYS A 181 16.98 31.45 -10.13
N GLU A 182 17.79 31.84 -11.10
CA GLU A 182 19.13 32.34 -10.82
C GLU A 182 19.04 33.57 -9.89
N GLY A 183 19.75 33.52 -8.77
CA GLY A 183 19.70 34.55 -7.72
C GLY A 183 18.88 34.17 -6.48
N ASP A 184 18.09 33.08 -6.52
CA ASP A 184 17.52 32.53 -5.30
C ASP A 184 18.65 32.02 -4.37
N PRO A 185 18.59 32.27 -3.04
CA PRO A 185 19.66 31.88 -2.11
C PRO A 185 20.02 30.39 -2.15
N ASP A 186 19.06 29.55 -2.53
CA ASP A 186 19.21 28.10 -2.60
C ASP A 186 19.70 27.59 -3.96
N PHE A 187 19.73 28.43 -5.00
CA PHE A 187 19.94 27.99 -6.39
C PHE A 187 21.24 27.22 -6.58
N GLU A 188 22.37 27.78 -6.13
CA GLU A 188 23.69 27.13 -6.25
C GLU A 188 23.75 25.80 -5.50
N ARG A 189 23.06 25.71 -4.36
CA ARG A 189 22.98 24.47 -3.58
C ARG A 189 22.16 23.40 -4.30
N ILE A 190 21.02 23.77 -4.89
CA ILE A 190 20.18 22.86 -5.67
C ILE A 190 20.93 22.36 -6.90
N LYS A 191 21.66 23.25 -7.59
CA LYS A 191 22.51 22.92 -8.73
C LYS A 191 23.61 21.93 -8.35
N LEU A 192 24.29 22.15 -7.23
CA LEU A 192 25.27 21.21 -6.70
C LEU A 192 24.66 19.82 -6.42
N TRP A 193 23.45 19.77 -5.83
CA TRP A 193 22.77 18.50 -5.59
C TRP A 193 22.37 17.78 -6.88
N GLU A 194 21.91 18.52 -7.88
CA GLU A 194 21.56 17.99 -9.20
C GLU A 194 22.78 17.40 -9.90
N GLU A 195 23.87 18.17 -10.01
CA GLU A 195 25.11 17.75 -10.70
C GLU A 195 25.85 16.65 -9.94
N GLY A 196 25.83 16.69 -8.61
CA GLY A 196 26.47 15.69 -7.75
C GLY A 196 25.68 14.39 -7.59
N GLY A 197 24.46 14.30 -8.13
CA GLY A 197 23.60 13.13 -7.98
C GLY A 197 23.00 12.95 -6.57
N TRP A 198 22.97 14.00 -5.75
CA TRP A 198 22.37 14.02 -4.42
C TRP A 198 20.85 14.20 -4.50
N TYR A 199 20.20 13.25 -5.17
CA TYR A 199 18.77 13.26 -5.43
C TYR A 199 17.93 13.41 -4.16
N ARG A 200 18.36 12.81 -3.03
CA ARG A 200 17.58 12.78 -1.78
C ARG A 200 17.28 14.18 -1.24
N ASN A 201 18.31 14.97 -0.97
CA ASN A 201 18.16 16.32 -0.40
C ASN A 201 17.38 17.22 -1.36
N LYS A 202 17.70 17.14 -2.67
CA LYS A 202 16.96 17.87 -3.70
C LYS A 202 15.48 17.51 -3.70
N THR A 203 15.11 16.24 -3.62
CA THR A 203 13.68 15.87 -3.58
C THR A 203 12.94 16.31 -2.34
N ILE A 204 13.59 16.34 -1.18
CA ILE A 204 12.99 16.93 0.02
C ILE A 204 12.79 18.43 -0.19
N TYR A 205 13.78 19.12 -0.77
CA TYR A 205 13.65 20.54 -1.12
C TYR A 205 12.48 20.77 -2.09
N ASP A 206 12.45 20.04 -3.21
CA ASP A 206 11.40 20.17 -4.22
C ASP A 206 10.01 19.95 -3.63
N TYR A 207 9.89 18.92 -2.79
CA TYR A 207 8.65 18.60 -2.10
C TYR A 207 8.20 19.72 -1.15
N THR A 208 9.11 20.21 -0.29
CA THR A 208 8.78 21.25 0.70
C THR A 208 8.57 22.62 0.07
N HIS A 209 9.35 22.96 -0.96
CA HIS A 209 9.18 24.16 -1.77
C HIS A 209 7.81 24.18 -2.46
N LEU A 210 7.43 23.09 -3.10
CA LEU A 210 6.15 22.97 -3.79
C LEU A 210 4.97 22.91 -2.81
N LEU A 211 5.12 22.22 -1.68
CA LEU A 211 4.12 22.20 -0.61
C LEU A 211 3.87 23.62 -0.07
N LYS A 212 4.94 24.41 0.13
CA LYS A 212 4.84 25.81 0.54
C LYS A 212 4.16 26.67 -0.53
N ASP A 213 4.55 26.52 -1.79
CA ASP A 213 3.93 27.29 -2.89
C ASP A 213 2.42 26.99 -3.01
N CYS A 214 2.02 25.73 -2.85
CA CYS A 214 0.62 25.36 -2.78
C CYS A 214 -0.07 25.89 -1.51
N TYR A 215 0.61 25.90 -0.36
CA TYR A 215 0.08 26.50 0.87
C TYR A 215 -0.20 28.01 0.69
N ASP A 216 0.64 28.73 -0.06
CA ASP A 216 0.47 30.18 -0.25
C ASP A 216 -0.76 30.53 -1.11
N THR A 217 -1.38 29.56 -1.81
CA THR A 217 -2.64 29.77 -2.56
C THR A 217 -3.87 30.00 -1.69
N GLY A 218 -3.78 29.71 -0.38
CA GLY A 218 -4.94 29.75 0.52
C GLY A 218 -5.83 28.50 0.48
N ALA A 219 -5.47 27.46 -0.29
CA ALA A 219 -6.25 26.23 -0.38
C ALA A 219 -6.50 25.57 0.98
N ASN A 220 -7.69 24.96 1.14
CA ASN A 220 -8.04 24.18 2.34
C ASN A 220 -7.22 22.89 2.44
N TYR A 221 -6.88 22.32 1.28
CA TYR A 221 -6.08 21.10 1.16
C TYR A 221 -4.96 21.28 0.15
N VAL A 222 -3.83 20.60 0.38
CA VAL A 222 -2.74 20.47 -0.59
C VAL A 222 -2.52 19.00 -0.90
N ALA A 223 -2.74 18.62 -2.16
CA ALA A 223 -2.44 17.29 -2.68
C ALA A 223 -1.04 17.29 -3.31
N MET A 224 -0.11 16.58 -2.68
CA MET A 224 1.22 16.32 -3.25
C MET A 224 1.17 15.00 -4.02
N ILE A 225 1.41 15.06 -5.33
CA ILE A 225 1.24 13.94 -6.25
C ILE A 225 2.57 13.67 -6.98
N GLU A 226 3.02 12.42 -7.00
CA GLU A 226 4.19 12.02 -7.80
C GLU A 226 3.84 12.00 -9.29
N ASP A 227 4.84 12.29 -10.11
CA ASP A 227 4.73 12.50 -11.55
C ASP A 227 4.62 11.21 -12.39
N ASP A 228 4.43 10.06 -11.73
CA ASP A 228 4.25 8.74 -12.32
C ASP A 228 3.05 7.99 -11.72
N THR A 229 1.96 8.73 -11.51
CA THR A 229 0.69 8.23 -10.98
C THR A 229 -0.44 8.34 -12.01
N LEU A 230 -1.49 7.54 -11.80
CA LEU A 230 -2.68 7.47 -12.63
C LEU A 230 -3.91 7.59 -11.74
N ALA A 231 -4.74 8.61 -11.97
CA ALA A 231 -5.92 8.85 -11.15
C ALA A 231 -7.14 8.05 -11.63
N ALA A 232 -7.89 7.51 -10.66
CA ALA A 232 -9.19 6.91 -10.91
C ALA A 232 -10.17 7.97 -11.45
N LYS A 233 -11.15 7.52 -12.23
CA LYS A 233 -12.27 8.37 -12.66
C LYS A 233 -13.04 8.86 -11.43
N GLY A 234 -13.30 10.16 -11.35
CA GLY A 234 -13.99 10.75 -10.19
C GLY A 234 -13.14 10.76 -8.90
N TRP A 235 -11.81 10.76 -9.01
CA TRP A 235 -10.92 10.81 -7.85
C TRP A 235 -11.17 12.04 -6.97
N LEU A 236 -11.39 13.23 -7.55
CA LEU A 236 -11.51 14.48 -6.80
C LEU A 236 -12.73 14.49 -5.85
N PRO A 237 -13.98 14.27 -6.31
CA PRO A 237 -15.13 14.21 -5.41
C PRO A 237 -15.00 13.08 -4.39
N SER A 238 -14.41 11.94 -4.78
CA SER A 238 -14.15 10.82 -3.86
C SER A 238 -13.15 11.20 -2.76
N ALA A 239 -12.10 11.95 -3.10
CA ALA A 239 -11.11 12.43 -2.16
C ALA A 239 -11.70 13.46 -1.20
N LEU A 240 -12.49 14.43 -1.70
CA LEU A 240 -13.16 15.43 -0.86
C LEU A 240 -14.15 14.77 0.12
N GLN A 241 -14.96 13.81 -0.33
CA GLN A 241 -15.84 13.07 0.56
C GLN A 241 -15.07 12.29 1.63
N ALA A 242 -13.93 11.68 1.27
CA ALA A 242 -13.09 10.98 2.22
C ALA A 242 -12.47 11.94 3.25
N LEU A 243 -12.08 13.15 2.84
CA LEU A 243 -11.56 14.19 3.74
C LEU A 243 -12.63 14.66 4.74
N ASP A 244 -13.89 14.82 4.32
CA ASP A 244 -14.99 15.16 5.24
C ASP A 244 -15.17 14.08 6.32
N ILE A 245 -15.01 12.80 5.95
CA ILE A 245 -15.04 11.68 6.89
C ILE A 245 -13.83 11.73 7.84
N VAL A 246 -12.63 12.07 7.36
CA VAL A 246 -11.44 12.24 8.21
C VAL A 246 -11.66 13.35 9.23
N GLU A 247 -12.07 14.54 8.77
CA GLU A 247 -12.31 15.70 9.64
C GLU A 247 -13.35 15.39 10.73
N SER A 248 -14.47 14.76 10.35
CA SER A 248 -15.51 14.38 11.33
C SER A 248 -15.04 13.37 12.39
N ARG A 249 -14.07 12.51 12.06
CA ARG A 249 -13.51 11.50 12.98
C ARG A 249 -12.38 12.05 13.86
N ASN A 250 -11.77 13.17 13.48
CA ASN A 250 -10.52 13.63 14.07
C ASN A 250 -10.64 14.91 14.91
N THR A 251 -11.80 15.14 15.53
CA THR A 251 -12.12 16.37 16.30
C THR A 251 -11.14 16.73 17.42
N ASN A 252 -10.38 15.76 17.96
CA ASN A 252 -9.46 15.97 19.09
C ASN A 252 -8.03 15.48 18.84
N LYS A 253 -7.69 15.07 17.62
CA LYS A 253 -6.35 14.57 17.27
C LYS A 253 -5.81 15.36 16.08
N LYS A 254 -4.51 15.53 15.99
CA LYS A 254 -3.88 16.05 14.75
C LYS A 254 -3.70 14.91 13.76
N TRP A 255 -3.88 15.21 12.48
CA TRP A 255 -3.56 14.30 11.39
C TRP A 255 -2.74 15.05 10.33
N ILE A 256 -1.83 14.33 9.68
CA ILE A 256 -0.87 14.94 8.75
C ILE A 256 -1.33 14.87 7.30
N TYR A 257 -1.87 13.73 6.87
CA TYR A 257 -2.37 13.57 5.50
C TYR A 257 -3.34 12.38 5.37
N MET A 258 -4.01 12.36 4.22
CA MET A 258 -4.78 11.24 3.72
C MET A 258 -4.09 10.72 2.45
N ARG A 259 -3.76 9.42 2.43
CA ARG A 259 -3.19 8.77 1.26
C ARG A 259 -4.25 8.52 0.22
N LEU A 260 -3.93 8.87 -1.02
CA LEU A 260 -4.67 8.47 -2.22
C LEU A 260 -4.11 7.19 -2.84
N PHE A 261 -2.90 6.78 -2.42
CA PHE A 261 -2.25 5.54 -2.83
C PHE A 261 -1.62 4.82 -1.65
N TYR A 262 -1.70 3.49 -1.66
CA TYR A 262 -0.95 2.62 -0.77
C TYR A 262 -0.65 1.29 -1.47
N VAL A 263 0.42 0.63 -1.05
CA VAL A 263 0.88 -0.63 -1.64
C VAL A 263 0.26 -1.81 -0.90
N ASP A 264 -0.44 -2.69 -1.63
CA ASP A 264 -1.13 -3.83 -1.01
C ASP A 264 -0.17 -4.86 -0.40
N SER A 265 1.06 -4.98 -0.92
CA SER A 265 2.05 -5.96 -0.43
C SER A 265 2.50 -5.71 1.01
N LEU A 266 2.35 -4.49 1.53
CA LEU A 266 2.68 -4.14 2.92
C LEU A 266 1.55 -4.45 3.89
N LEU A 267 0.33 -4.66 3.40
CA LEU A 267 -0.83 -4.94 4.21
C LEU A 267 -1.02 -6.45 4.44
N GLY A 268 0.08 -7.18 4.60
CA GLY A 268 0.12 -8.64 4.79
C GLY A 268 0.11 -9.09 6.25
N TRP A 269 0.49 -10.35 6.45
CA TRP A 269 0.73 -10.93 7.77
C TRP A 269 2.07 -10.41 8.31
N ASN A 270 2.03 -9.24 8.95
CA ASN A 270 3.23 -8.56 9.43
C ASN A 270 3.79 -9.23 10.69
N SER A 271 5.10 -9.49 10.68
CA SER A 271 5.78 -10.25 11.73
C SER A 271 5.66 -9.61 13.12
N GLU A 272 5.51 -8.30 13.17
CA GLU A 272 5.34 -7.49 14.36
C GLU A 272 4.07 -7.83 15.14
N GLU A 273 3.07 -8.42 14.47
CA GLU A 273 1.76 -8.78 15.02
C GLU A 273 1.64 -10.31 15.31
N TRP A 274 2.74 -11.07 15.23
CA TRP A 274 2.74 -12.53 15.41
C TRP A 274 2.09 -13.03 16.71
N PRO A 275 2.22 -12.36 17.88
CA PRO A 275 1.59 -12.84 19.11
C PRO A 275 0.06 -12.83 18.99
N GLY A 276 -0.49 -11.81 18.31
CA GLY A 276 -1.92 -11.71 18.05
C GLY A 276 -2.40 -12.82 17.13
N TYR A 277 -1.67 -13.08 16.03
CA TYR A 277 -1.98 -14.17 15.11
C TYR A 277 -2.00 -15.54 15.80
N LEU A 278 -1.01 -15.79 16.66
CA LEU A 278 -0.94 -17.02 17.44
C LEU A 278 -2.10 -17.13 18.44
N ALA A 279 -2.42 -16.05 19.15
CA ALA A 279 -3.51 -16.02 20.11
C ALA A 279 -4.87 -16.32 19.45
N TRP A 280 -5.18 -15.68 18.32
CA TRP A 280 -6.41 -15.94 17.57
C TRP A 280 -6.47 -17.36 17.01
N SER A 281 -5.35 -17.87 16.48
CA SER A 281 -5.25 -19.24 15.98
C SER A 281 -5.51 -20.27 17.08
N PHE A 282 -4.91 -20.07 18.26
CA PHE A 282 -5.14 -20.93 19.43
C PHE A 282 -6.57 -20.83 19.93
N MET A 283 -7.16 -19.64 19.96
CA MET A 283 -8.54 -19.45 20.41
C MET A 283 -9.54 -20.15 19.49
N VAL A 284 -9.38 -20.03 18.16
CA VAL A 284 -10.21 -20.75 17.18
C VAL A 284 -10.04 -22.26 17.35
N TRP A 285 -8.79 -22.73 17.50
CA TRP A 285 -8.51 -24.14 17.74
C TRP A 285 -9.16 -24.69 19.02
N ALA A 286 -9.03 -23.96 20.13
CA ALA A 286 -9.58 -24.34 21.42
C ALA A 286 -11.12 -24.32 21.41
N LEU A 287 -11.73 -23.32 20.76
CA LEU A 287 -13.18 -23.19 20.63
C LEU A 287 -13.77 -24.36 19.81
N LEU A 288 -13.23 -24.62 18.62
CA LEU A 288 -13.69 -25.71 17.75
C LEU A 288 -13.50 -27.09 18.41
N THR A 289 -12.34 -27.31 19.05
CA THR A 289 -12.07 -28.55 19.78
C THR A 289 -13.00 -28.71 20.99
N GLY A 290 -13.19 -27.63 21.76
CA GLY A 290 -14.10 -27.58 22.90
C GLY A 290 -15.54 -27.87 22.51
N MET A 291 -16.02 -27.31 21.39
CA MET A 291 -17.35 -27.61 20.85
C MET A 291 -17.51 -29.09 20.50
N MET A 292 -16.55 -29.70 19.80
CA MET A 292 -16.60 -31.14 19.49
C MET A 292 -16.66 -32.01 20.75
N VAL A 293 -15.88 -31.67 21.78
CA VAL A 293 -15.87 -32.39 23.07
C VAL A 293 -17.18 -32.17 23.84
N ALA A 294 -17.70 -30.95 23.87
CA ALA A 294 -18.96 -30.61 24.54
C ALA A 294 -20.16 -31.28 23.86
N SER A 295 -20.25 -31.23 22.53
CA SER A 295 -21.28 -31.93 21.76
C SER A 295 -21.26 -33.42 22.04
N ARG A 296 -20.08 -34.04 22.10
CA ARG A 296 -19.96 -35.44 22.51
C ARG A 296 -20.49 -35.71 23.91
N ARG A 297 -20.26 -34.80 24.87
CA ARG A 297 -20.74 -34.95 26.26
C ARG A 297 -22.25 -34.73 26.39
N ALA A 298 -22.84 -33.89 25.55
CA ALA A 298 -24.27 -33.58 25.57
C ALA A 298 -25.13 -34.65 24.87
N PHE A 299 -24.69 -35.18 23.72
CA PHE A 299 -25.46 -36.13 22.91
C PHE A 299 -25.21 -37.61 23.27
N LYS A 300 -25.24 -37.97 24.57
CA LYS A 300 -24.99 -39.35 25.09
C LYS A 300 -26.02 -40.43 24.67
N VAL A 301 -26.85 -40.20 23.65
CA VAL A 301 -27.80 -41.19 23.14
C VAL A 301 -27.08 -42.15 22.18
N LYS A 302 -27.19 -43.45 22.46
CA LYS A 302 -26.39 -44.61 21.98
C LYS A 302 -26.21 -44.84 20.46
N ALA A 303 -26.52 -43.89 19.58
CA ALA A 303 -26.45 -44.13 18.13
C ALA A 303 -25.58 -43.15 17.30
N ARG A 304 -25.13 -42.01 17.84
CA ARG A 304 -24.37 -40.99 17.05
C ARG A 304 -23.40 -40.14 17.88
N THR A 305 -22.52 -40.77 18.67
CA THR A 305 -21.45 -40.04 19.37
C THR A 305 -20.25 -39.83 18.43
N ILE A 306 -19.65 -38.63 18.46
CA ILE A 306 -18.44 -38.32 17.67
C ILE A 306 -17.27 -39.16 18.21
N PRO A 307 -16.63 -40.00 17.39
CA PRO A 307 -15.59 -40.91 17.88
C PRO A 307 -14.31 -40.14 18.23
N THR A 308 -13.53 -40.63 19.22
CA THR A 308 -12.40 -39.88 19.82
C THR A 308 -11.32 -39.60 18.80
N ASN A 309 -11.02 -40.58 17.97
CA ASN A 309 -10.08 -40.47 16.86
C ASN A 309 -10.52 -39.42 15.84
N ALA A 310 -11.81 -39.27 15.52
CA ALA A 310 -12.28 -38.19 14.65
C ALA A 310 -12.06 -36.80 15.29
N ILE A 311 -12.29 -36.65 16.60
CA ILE A 311 -11.97 -35.40 17.33
C ILE A 311 -10.46 -35.12 17.28
N MET A 312 -9.62 -36.14 17.54
CA MET A 312 -8.16 -36.01 17.50
C MET A 312 -7.65 -35.66 16.11
N ILE A 313 -8.10 -36.36 15.07
CA ILE A 313 -7.72 -36.08 13.67
C ILE A 313 -8.14 -34.66 13.28
N THR A 314 -9.37 -34.27 13.60
CA THR A 314 -9.86 -32.92 13.27
C THR A 314 -9.08 -31.84 14.02
N SER A 315 -8.85 -32.03 15.33
CA SER A 315 -8.17 -31.08 16.19
C SER A 315 -6.68 -30.94 15.90
N CYS A 316 -5.98 -32.05 15.62
CA CYS A 316 -4.53 -32.04 15.46
C CYS A 316 -4.06 -31.92 14.00
N ILE A 317 -4.94 -32.17 13.02
CA ILE A 317 -4.58 -32.14 11.59
C ILE A 317 -5.41 -31.10 10.85
N PHE A 318 -6.74 -31.27 10.79
CA PHE A 318 -7.56 -30.44 9.90
C PHE A 318 -7.72 -29.00 10.35
N ILE A 319 -7.87 -28.73 11.65
CA ILE A 319 -7.93 -27.36 12.17
C ILE A 319 -6.59 -26.62 11.91
N PRO A 320 -5.42 -27.17 12.30
CA PRO A 320 -4.13 -26.55 11.95
C PRO A 320 -3.93 -26.38 10.45
N ALA A 321 -4.34 -27.36 9.62
CA ALA A 321 -4.25 -27.24 8.16
C ALA A 321 -5.13 -26.13 7.60
N ALA A 322 -6.35 -25.96 8.12
CA ALA A 322 -7.25 -24.88 7.72
C ALA A 322 -6.72 -23.50 8.16
N ILE A 323 -6.16 -23.40 9.37
CA ILE A 323 -5.47 -22.19 9.85
C ILE A 323 -4.28 -21.87 8.93
N ALA A 324 -3.45 -22.86 8.61
CA ALA A 324 -2.32 -22.67 7.69
C ALA A 324 -2.81 -22.19 6.31
N LEU A 325 -3.87 -22.79 5.78
CA LEU A 325 -4.45 -22.37 4.50
C LEU A 325 -5.01 -20.94 4.55
N HIS A 326 -5.59 -20.50 5.67
CA HIS A 326 -6.03 -19.12 5.86
C HIS A 326 -4.87 -18.12 5.73
N PHE A 327 -3.71 -18.41 6.34
CA PHE A 327 -2.52 -17.58 6.17
C PHE A 327 -1.98 -17.65 4.74
N LEU A 328 -1.89 -18.86 4.15
CA LEU A 328 -1.42 -19.07 2.78
C LEU A 328 -2.31 -18.40 1.73
N ALA A 329 -3.61 -18.28 1.99
CA ALA A 329 -4.55 -17.59 1.11
C ALA A 329 -4.24 -16.09 0.96
N GLY A 330 -3.49 -15.51 1.89
CA GLY A 330 -3.13 -14.09 1.87
C GLY A 330 -4.13 -13.23 2.61
N ARG A 331 -3.61 -12.19 3.27
CA ARG A 331 -4.38 -11.31 4.15
C ARG A 331 -5.41 -10.50 3.37
N GLN A 332 -5.08 -9.99 2.20
CA GLN A 332 -6.00 -9.16 1.43
C GLN A 332 -7.16 -9.97 0.85
N THR A 333 -6.98 -11.27 0.61
CA THR A 333 -8.06 -12.17 0.16
C THR A 333 -9.03 -12.46 1.28
N VAL A 334 -8.53 -12.80 2.47
CA VAL A 334 -9.37 -13.27 3.58
C VAL A 334 -9.89 -12.13 4.45
N TRP A 335 -9.12 -11.05 4.61
CA TRP A 335 -9.44 -9.85 5.39
C TRP A 335 -9.05 -8.57 4.63
N PRO A 336 -9.71 -8.27 3.51
CA PRO A 336 -9.50 -7.01 2.79
C PRO A 336 -9.92 -5.82 3.64
N LEU A 337 -9.24 -4.68 3.45
CA LEU A 337 -9.74 -3.39 3.96
C LEU A 337 -11.13 -3.12 3.39
N SER A 338 -12.10 -2.78 4.25
CA SER A 338 -13.43 -2.37 3.77
C SER A 338 -13.35 -1.06 3.00
N ARG A 339 -14.31 -0.78 2.12
CA ARG A 339 -14.38 0.53 1.43
C ARG A 339 -14.63 1.64 2.45
N GLY A 340 -14.02 2.80 2.25
CA GLY A 340 -14.10 3.96 3.13
C GLY A 340 -12.73 4.47 3.56
N VAL A 341 -12.69 5.18 4.69
CA VAL A 341 -11.47 5.80 5.21
C VAL A 341 -10.95 5.03 6.42
N HIS A 342 -9.66 4.74 6.43
CA HIS A 342 -8.98 3.95 7.47
C HIS A 342 -7.75 4.68 7.99
N GLU A 343 -7.51 4.55 9.30
CA GLU A 343 -6.23 4.94 9.89
C GLU A 343 -5.14 4.00 9.36
N MET A 344 -4.02 4.58 8.90
CA MET A 344 -2.90 3.85 8.32
C MET A 344 -1.56 4.39 8.85
N ASN A 345 -1.41 4.35 10.18
CA ASN A 345 -0.20 4.77 10.88
C ASN A 345 0.97 3.78 10.71
N LYS A 346 0.67 2.51 10.40
CA LYS A 346 1.67 1.46 10.15
C LYS A 346 1.41 0.80 8.81
N TYR A 347 2.48 0.24 8.24
CA TYR A 347 2.42 -0.55 7.00
C TYR A 347 1.85 0.21 5.79
N GLY A 348 1.72 1.53 5.91
CA GLY A 348 1.52 2.41 4.78
C GLY A 348 2.86 2.68 4.12
N CYS A 349 2.89 2.66 2.80
CA CYS A 349 3.98 3.26 2.07
C CYS A 349 3.49 4.19 0.99
N CYS A 350 4.40 5.16 0.85
CA CYS A 350 4.83 5.84 -0.34
C CYS A 350 4.05 7.15 -0.59
N SER A 351 4.75 8.08 -1.24
CA SER A 351 4.37 9.49 -1.38
C SER A 351 3.67 9.79 -2.70
N GLN A 352 3.20 8.76 -3.43
CA GLN A 352 2.55 8.90 -4.74
C GLN A 352 1.39 9.88 -4.74
N GLY A 353 0.61 9.91 -3.65
CA GLY A 353 -0.44 10.89 -3.48
C GLY A 353 -0.82 11.06 -2.03
N LEU A 354 -0.49 12.22 -1.47
CA LEU A 354 -0.79 12.60 -0.10
C LEU A 354 -1.56 13.92 -0.09
N VAL A 355 -2.71 13.95 0.57
CA VAL A 355 -3.49 15.18 0.76
C VAL A 355 -3.33 15.69 2.18
N PHE A 356 -2.73 16.86 2.33
CA PHE A 356 -2.49 17.54 3.59
C PHE A 356 -3.62 18.55 3.88
N PRO A 357 -4.18 18.59 5.09
CA PRO A 357 -5.00 19.71 5.51
C PRO A 357 -4.12 20.95 5.67
N ARG A 358 -4.64 22.12 5.32
CA ARG A 358 -3.88 23.39 5.43
C ARG A 358 -3.27 23.61 6.81
N SER A 359 -3.99 23.24 7.86
CA SER A 359 -3.66 23.53 9.26
C SER A 359 -2.36 22.89 9.74
N ILE A 360 -1.97 21.72 9.20
CA ILE A 360 -0.77 21.00 9.64
C ILE A 360 0.50 21.41 8.89
N ILE A 361 0.37 22.05 7.72
CA ILE A 361 1.49 22.31 6.82
C ILE A 361 2.59 23.18 7.46
N PRO A 362 2.29 24.30 8.15
CA PRO A 362 3.33 25.11 8.79
C PRO A 362 4.15 24.32 9.81
N GLU A 363 3.47 23.58 10.70
CA GLU A 363 4.11 22.75 11.73
C GLU A 363 4.91 21.60 11.10
N PHE A 364 4.41 20.99 10.03
CA PHE A 364 5.16 19.99 9.29
C PHE A 364 6.44 20.58 8.68
N LEU A 365 6.36 21.74 8.02
CA LEU A 365 7.51 22.41 7.39
C LEU A 365 8.58 22.80 8.42
N GLU A 366 8.20 23.27 9.61
CA GLU A 366 9.13 23.57 10.71
C GLU A 366 9.94 22.35 11.18
N GLN A 367 9.37 21.15 11.03
CA GLN A 367 9.99 19.89 11.42
C GLN A 367 10.84 19.25 10.30
N THR A 368 10.81 19.80 9.08
CA THR A 368 11.57 19.25 7.96
C THR A 368 13.06 19.57 8.05
N ASP A 369 13.89 18.58 7.71
CA ASP A 369 15.34 18.71 7.71
C ASP A 369 15.92 18.27 6.36
N LEU A 370 16.43 19.25 5.62
CA LEU A 370 17.04 19.11 4.29
C LEU A 370 18.42 18.42 4.32
N THR A 371 19.02 18.24 5.50
CA THR A 371 20.34 17.64 5.67
C THR A 371 20.30 16.15 5.95
N THR A 372 19.11 15.56 5.99
CA THR A 372 18.93 14.13 6.25
C THR A 372 19.19 13.27 5.01
N ASP A 373 19.67 12.05 5.23
CA ASP A 373 19.83 11.01 4.20
C ASP A 373 18.50 10.32 3.81
N TRP A 374 17.36 10.96 4.09
CA TRP A 374 16.04 10.35 3.95
C TRP A 374 15.44 10.56 2.56
N LEU A 375 14.48 9.72 2.23
CA LEU A 375 13.54 9.97 1.13
C LEU A 375 12.32 10.69 1.69
N VAL A 376 11.58 11.41 0.83
CA VAL A 376 10.38 12.17 1.22
C VAL A 376 9.41 11.31 2.03
N ASP A 377 9.06 10.12 1.54
CA ASP A 377 8.19 9.18 2.24
C ASP A 377 8.65 8.93 3.69
N LYS A 378 9.91 8.57 3.90
CA LYS A 378 10.48 8.33 5.23
C LYS A 378 10.50 9.59 6.10
N MET A 379 10.78 10.76 5.52
CA MET A 379 10.78 12.00 6.29
C MET A 379 9.38 12.29 6.85
N VAL A 380 8.37 12.23 5.99
CA VAL A 380 6.98 12.45 6.40
C VAL A 380 6.58 11.44 7.48
N GLU A 381 6.91 10.15 7.31
CA GLU A 381 6.61 9.15 8.34
C GLU A 381 7.30 9.44 9.67
N LYS A 382 8.60 9.73 9.66
CA LYS A 382 9.35 9.93 10.91
C LYS A 382 8.88 11.13 11.69
N ILE A 383 8.55 12.22 10.99
CA ILE A 383 7.99 13.42 11.64
C ILE A 383 6.65 13.05 12.26
N ALA A 384 5.75 12.42 11.51
CA ALA A 384 4.43 12.10 12.03
C ALA A 384 4.45 11.06 13.16
N ASP A 385 5.38 10.10 13.18
CA ASP A 385 5.58 9.21 14.32
C ASP A 385 6.10 9.94 15.56
N ARG A 386 7.06 10.85 15.38
CA ARG A 386 7.63 11.65 16.49
C ARG A 386 6.59 12.58 17.12
N GLU A 387 5.80 13.24 16.29
CA GLU A 387 4.78 14.20 16.73
C GLU A 387 3.44 13.53 17.09
N GLY A 388 3.30 12.22 16.87
CA GLY A 388 2.06 11.49 17.13
C GLY A 388 0.90 11.87 16.20
N TRP A 389 1.19 12.32 14.99
CA TRP A 389 0.18 12.72 14.01
C TRP A 389 -0.40 11.51 13.28
N THR A 390 -1.72 11.50 13.22
CA THR A 390 -2.48 10.42 12.58
C THR A 390 -2.39 10.50 11.06
N ARG A 391 -2.36 9.36 10.38
CA ARG A 391 -2.36 9.24 8.93
C ARG A 391 -3.55 8.43 8.48
N TRP A 392 -4.19 8.90 7.44
CA TRP A 392 -5.39 8.26 6.89
C TRP A 392 -5.11 7.72 5.50
N ALA A 393 -5.94 6.79 5.04
CA ALA A 393 -5.96 6.31 3.67
C ALA A 393 -7.42 6.08 3.22
N VAL A 394 -7.70 6.40 1.96
CA VAL A 394 -8.98 6.09 1.32
C VAL A 394 -8.90 4.74 0.61
N VAL A 395 -9.97 3.94 0.74
CA VAL A 395 -10.11 2.60 0.16
C VAL A 395 -11.40 2.55 -0.67
N PRO A 396 -11.36 2.12 -1.95
CA PRO A 396 -10.17 1.72 -2.70
C PRO A 396 -9.24 2.92 -3.00
N SER A 397 -8.00 2.60 -3.37
CA SER A 397 -6.97 3.59 -3.75
C SER A 397 -7.48 4.48 -4.89
N LEU A 398 -7.33 5.79 -4.78
CA LEU A 398 -7.76 6.75 -5.80
C LEU A 398 -6.70 7.02 -6.86
N LEU A 399 -5.45 6.63 -6.59
CA LEU A 399 -4.35 6.65 -7.55
C LEU A 399 -3.77 5.25 -7.73
N GLN A 400 -3.02 5.07 -8.82
CA GLN A 400 -2.18 3.92 -9.10
C GLN A 400 -0.82 4.40 -9.56
N HIS A 401 0.25 3.72 -9.16
CA HIS A 401 1.59 3.97 -9.69
C HIS A 401 1.74 3.31 -11.06
N ILE A 402 2.29 4.04 -12.03
CA ILE A 402 2.47 3.57 -13.41
C ILE A 402 3.93 3.58 -13.85
N GLY A 403 4.83 4.12 -13.03
CA GLY A 403 6.25 4.24 -13.35
C GLY A 403 6.97 2.88 -13.37
N ALA A 404 7.46 2.46 -14.53
CA ALA A 404 8.30 1.25 -14.63
C ALA A 404 9.76 1.48 -14.17
N THR A 405 10.16 2.75 -14.01
CA THR A 405 11.49 3.21 -13.59
C THR A 405 11.34 4.21 -12.46
N SER A 406 12.09 4.03 -11.37
CA SER A 406 11.92 4.85 -10.17
C SER A 406 12.43 6.27 -10.38
N SER A 407 11.68 7.26 -9.89
CA SER A 407 12.18 8.62 -9.73
C SER A 407 13.36 8.69 -8.73
N LYS A 408 13.53 7.68 -7.86
CA LYS A 408 14.49 7.66 -6.74
C LYS A 408 15.94 7.29 -7.10
N GLY A 409 16.26 7.14 -8.39
CA GLY A 409 17.61 6.85 -8.89
C GLY A 409 17.91 5.36 -9.10
N TYR A 410 19.17 5.05 -9.46
CA TYR A 410 19.62 3.70 -9.81
C TYR A 410 19.41 2.67 -8.69
N GLY A 411 18.85 1.50 -9.04
CA GLY A 411 18.65 0.38 -8.14
C GLY A 411 17.25 0.27 -7.52
N PHE A 412 16.35 1.22 -7.80
CA PHE A 412 14.96 1.20 -7.32
C PHE A 412 13.94 0.73 -8.37
N ASP A 413 14.36 0.41 -9.59
CA ASP A 413 13.46 0.04 -10.70
C ASP A 413 12.68 -1.25 -10.46
N ASP A 414 13.29 -2.24 -9.82
CA ASP A 414 12.59 -3.48 -9.44
C ASP A 414 11.53 -3.21 -8.37
N SER A 415 11.79 -2.25 -7.47
CA SER A 415 10.79 -1.83 -6.48
C SER A 415 9.65 -1.06 -7.14
N ALA A 416 9.94 -0.14 -8.06
CA ALA A 416 8.94 0.65 -8.79
C ALA A 416 7.89 -0.24 -9.49
N LYS A 417 8.34 -1.32 -10.14
CA LYS A 417 7.44 -2.29 -10.81
C LYS A 417 6.50 -3.04 -9.86
N THR A 418 6.83 -3.08 -8.56
CA THR A 418 6.04 -3.78 -7.54
C THR A 418 5.18 -2.84 -6.70
N LEU A 419 5.32 -1.52 -6.86
CA LEU A 419 4.45 -0.52 -6.24
C LEU A 419 3.10 -0.57 -6.94
N TRP A 420 2.22 -1.43 -6.47
CA TRP A 420 0.94 -1.68 -7.13
C TRP A 420 -0.19 -1.80 -6.11
N ASN A 421 -1.33 -1.21 -6.45
CA ASN A 421 -2.58 -1.42 -5.73
C ASN A 421 -3.47 -2.32 -6.59
N PHE A 422 -3.55 -3.60 -6.26
CA PHE A 422 -4.27 -4.59 -7.06
C PHE A 422 -5.76 -4.30 -7.12
N ARG A 423 -6.30 -3.63 -6.09
CA ARG A 423 -7.71 -3.24 -5.99
C ARG A 423 -8.07 -2.02 -6.85
N PHE A 424 -7.07 -1.25 -7.29
CA PHE A 424 -7.30 -0.21 -8.31
C PHE A 424 -7.78 -0.82 -9.63
N GLU A 425 -7.39 -2.07 -9.92
CA GLU A 425 -7.82 -2.78 -11.12
C GLU A 425 -9.26 -3.31 -11.05
N ASP A 426 -9.91 -3.23 -9.89
CA ASP A 426 -11.28 -3.69 -9.65
C ASP A 426 -12.33 -2.56 -9.76
N TYR A 427 -11.92 -1.34 -10.13
CA TYR A 427 -12.87 -0.27 -10.42
C TYR A 427 -13.78 -0.65 -11.59
N SER A 428 -15.07 -0.32 -11.48
CA SER A 428 -16.03 -0.48 -12.57
C SER A 428 -15.70 0.48 -13.72
N TYR A 429 -15.62 -0.06 -14.93
CA TYR A 429 -15.35 0.69 -16.16
C TYR A 429 -16.60 0.84 -17.03
#